data_AF-C2EQI1-F1
#
_entry.id   AF-C2EQI1-F1
#
_cell.length_a   1.000
_cell.length_b   1.000
_cell.length_c   1.000
_cell.angle_alpha   90.00
_cell.angle_beta   90.00
_cell.angle_gamma   90.00
#
_symmetry.space_group_name_H-M   'P 1'
#
loop_
_entity.id
_entity.type
_entity.pdbx_description
1 polymer ?
#
loop_
_entity_poly.entity_id
_entity_poly.type
_entity_poly.pdbx_seq_one_letter_code
_entity_poly.pdbx_strand_id
1 'polypeptide(L)'
;MISAAAAMLVACNLAGVVQADNLPAGMTAENTVTVNKKVFVRNPKQSAKVNAKRKALINAENALSELQAKIKGQELATGGASGFFRRIAESSSDDAKKQDAGYAYNLLTGQAEDTPNWYGKYVRLGQSTDATSVQNLYKALPYYDQFIKLRQKNGLSVPNVSLSTIAAAMLDADYSSHVMDHARHFDGSENLAWNSPEDPNSAWMSEESIWNKAVAKNPSLAQYKHDPYGMMQADASYYEKVGHYLNLIAPKMESIGYALNTQKNQYDDTEAFDADYANASYSIAEYKTAVTDYYNEIEKPDQVKAAKAKVKAAKKSLQSAIKQSKKAKSRRAKAKKHYRRVRRHNRNRRN
;
A
#
# COMPACT_ATOMS: atom_id res chain seq x y z
N MET A 1 -37.49 30.18 6.85
CA MET A 1 -36.43 29.27 7.31
C MET A 1 -36.39 28.09 6.36
N ILE A 2 -35.29 27.89 5.63
CA ILE A 2 -35.11 26.79 4.69
C ILE A 2 -34.16 25.81 5.36
N SER A 3 -34.64 24.64 5.79
CA SER A 3 -33.78 23.51 6.12
C SER A 3 -34.57 22.20 6.03
N ALA A 4 -33.83 21.11 5.81
CA ALA A 4 -34.24 19.72 5.77
C ALA A 4 -35.08 19.28 4.55
N ALA A 5 -34.36 18.91 3.49
CA ALA A 5 -34.77 17.75 2.69
C ALA A 5 -33.51 16.91 2.44
N ALA A 6 -33.07 16.22 3.50
CA ALA A 6 -32.24 15.03 3.37
C ALA A 6 -33.11 13.96 2.69
N ALA A 7 -32.93 13.79 1.38
CA ALA A 7 -33.43 12.60 0.70
C ALA A 7 -32.40 11.51 0.96
N MET A 8 -32.79 10.54 1.78
CA MET A 8 -32.02 9.36 2.17
C MET A 8 -31.33 8.71 0.97
N LEU A 9 -30.01 8.54 1.08
CA LEU A 9 -29.28 7.51 0.36
C LEU A 9 -29.81 6.17 0.86
N VAL A 10 -30.24 5.30 -0.04
CA VAL A 10 -30.38 3.88 0.26
C VAL A 10 -29.13 3.22 -0.32
N ALA A 11 -28.26 2.71 0.56
CA ALA A 11 -27.20 1.80 0.18
C ALA A 11 -27.86 0.44 -0.07
N CYS A 12 -27.79 -0.05 -1.30
CA CYS A 12 -28.07 -1.46 -1.58
C CYS A 12 -26.72 -2.19 -1.62
N ASN A 13 -26.52 -3.13 -0.69
CA ASN A 13 -25.42 -4.09 -0.77
C ASN A 13 -25.75 -5.11 -1.85
N LEU A 14 -24.97 -5.14 -2.92
CA LEU A 14 -24.90 -6.27 -3.83
C LEU A 14 -23.52 -6.89 -3.62
N ALA A 15 -23.46 -7.89 -2.74
CA ALA A 15 -22.25 -8.66 -2.51
C ALA A 15 -22.05 -9.63 -3.68
N GLY A 16 -20.86 -9.60 -4.30
CA GLY A 16 -20.37 -10.67 -5.16
C GLY A 16 -19.26 -11.38 -4.39
N VAL A 17 -19.47 -12.66 -4.09
CA VAL A 17 -18.45 -13.51 -3.46
C VAL A 17 -17.62 -14.13 -4.59
N VAL A 18 -16.31 -13.89 -4.61
CA VAL A 18 -15.41 -14.75 -5.36
C VAL A 18 -15.10 -15.93 -4.46
N GLN A 19 -15.83 -17.03 -4.64
CA GLN A 19 -15.35 -18.34 -4.22
C GLN A 19 -14.44 -18.84 -5.33
N ALA A 20 -13.15 -18.93 -5.06
CA ALA A 20 -12.23 -19.71 -5.87
C ALA A 20 -11.96 -21.00 -5.09
N ASP A 21 -12.23 -22.14 -5.72
CA ASP A 21 -11.78 -23.43 -5.21
C ASP A 21 -10.23 -23.37 -5.08
N ASN A 22 -9.71 -23.78 -3.92
CA ASN A 22 -8.29 -23.76 -3.50
C ASN A 22 -7.68 -22.38 -3.15
N LEU A 23 -8.19 -21.70 -2.11
CA LEU A 23 -7.48 -20.57 -1.50
C LEU A 23 -6.28 -21.06 -0.66
N PRO A 24 -5.13 -20.36 -0.65
CA PRO A 24 -3.99 -20.65 0.24
C PRO A 24 -4.36 -20.55 1.73
N ALA A 25 -3.54 -21.16 2.60
CA ALA A 25 -3.82 -21.33 4.03
C ALA A 25 -3.93 -20.02 4.87
N GLY A 26 -3.74 -18.84 4.28
CA GLY A 26 -3.84 -17.53 4.93
C GLY A 26 -5.06 -16.68 4.55
N MET A 27 -5.99 -17.16 3.72
CA MET A 27 -7.17 -16.37 3.34
C MET A 27 -8.35 -16.56 4.31
N THR A 28 -8.76 -15.49 4.98
CA THR A 28 -9.89 -15.49 5.92
C THR A 28 -11.15 -14.87 5.29
N ALA A 29 -12.30 -14.93 5.99
CA ALA A 29 -13.54 -14.27 5.54
C ALA A 29 -13.43 -12.73 5.44
N GLU A 30 -12.41 -12.13 6.06
CA GLU A 30 -12.06 -10.70 5.92
C GLU A 30 -11.52 -10.38 4.50
N ASN A 31 -11.18 -11.41 3.71
CA ASN A 31 -10.73 -11.31 2.32
C ASN A 31 -11.92 -11.22 1.33
N THR A 32 -13.05 -10.66 1.74
CA THR A 32 -14.22 -10.46 0.87
C THR A 32 -14.30 -9.02 0.37
N VAL A 33 -14.73 -8.84 -0.89
CA VAL A 33 -14.89 -7.51 -1.50
C VAL A 33 -16.37 -7.16 -1.61
N THR A 34 -16.77 -6.06 -0.97
CA THR A 34 -18.14 -5.53 -1.06
C THR A 34 -18.19 -4.26 -1.90
N VAL A 35 -19.19 -4.15 -2.78
CA VAL A 35 -19.42 -2.94 -3.60
C VAL A 35 -20.72 -2.25 -3.19
N ASN A 36 -20.59 -1.02 -2.67
CA ASN A 36 -21.74 -0.19 -2.31
C ASN A 36 -22.09 0.75 -3.45
N LYS A 37 -23.13 0.41 -4.22
CA LYS A 37 -23.58 1.24 -5.34
C LYS A 37 -24.55 2.32 -4.86
N LYS A 38 -24.32 3.56 -5.30
CA LYS A 38 -25.27 4.66 -5.10
C LYS A 38 -26.35 4.62 -6.17
N VAL A 39 -27.61 4.69 -5.77
CA VAL A 39 -28.75 4.78 -6.69
C VAL A 39 -29.14 6.23 -6.93
N PHE A 40 -29.34 6.60 -8.20
CA PHE A 40 -29.83 7.93 -8.53
C PHE A 40 -31.35 8.03 -8.26
N VAL A 41 -31.72 8.97 -7.39
CA VAL A 41 -33.11 9.38 -7.17
C VAL A 41 -33.34 10.77 -7.74
N ARG A 42 -34.32 10.90 -8.64
CA ARG A 42 -34.69 12.18 -9.27
C ARG A 42 -35.28 13.13 -8.23
N ASN A 43 -34.78 14.37 -8.18
CA ASN A 43 -35.40 15.42 -7.37
C ASN A 43 -36.29 16.32 -8.24
N PRO A 44 -37.63 16.26 -8.13
CA PRO A 44 -38.54 17.07 -8.95
C PRO A 44 -38.41 18.59 -8.68
N LYS A 45 -37.88 19.01 -7.52
CA LYS A 45 -37.64 20.43 -7.19
C LYS A 45 -36.42 21.02 -7.90
N GLN A 46 -35.57 20.17 -8.50
CA GLN A 46 -34.39 20.58 -9.26
C GLN A 46 -34.64 20.53 -10.77
N SER A 47 -33.91 21.35 -11.53
CA SER A 47 -34.04 21.35 -12.99
C SER A 47 -33.51 20.04 -13.59
N ALA A 48 -34.04 19.67 -14.77
CA ALA A 48 -33.58 18.49 -15.51
C ALA A 48 -32.06 18.50 -15.71
N LYS A 49 -31.46 19.65 -16.04
CA LYS A 49 -30.00 19.83 -16.17
C LYS A 49 -29.24 19.46 -14.89
N VAL A 50 -29.74 19.85 -13.72
CA VAL A 50 -29.08 19.53 -12.43
C VAL A 50 -29.23 18.04 -12.12
N ASN A 51 -30.42 17.48 -12.29
CA ASN A 51 -30.67 16.05 -12.12
C ASN A 51 -29.78 15.19 -13.04
N ALA A 52 -29.59 15.59 -14.30
CA ALA A 52 -28.69 14.90 -15.23
C ALA A 52 -27.22 14.94 -14.77
N LYS A 53 -26.73 16.09 -14.28
CA LYS A 53 -25.36 16.18 -13.75
C LYS A 53 -25.18 15.43 -12.43
N ARG A 54 -26.22 15.33 -11.61
CA ARG A 54 -26.20 14.49 -10.40
C ARG A 54 -26.12 13.00 -10.77
N LYS A 55 -26.92 12.54 -11.74
CA LYS A 55 -26.84 11.16 -12.27
C LYS A 55 -25.43 10.86 -12.81
N ALA A 56 -24.84 11.79 -13.56
CA ALA A 56 -23.48 11.62 -14.09
C ALA A 56 -22.41 11.50 -12.97
N LEU A 57 -22.52 12.28 -11.89
CA LEU A 57 -21.63 12.14 -10.74
C LEU A 57 -21.78 10.77 -10.07
N ILE A 58 -23.01 10.34 -9.80
CA ILE A 58 -23.29 9.03 -9.20
C ILE A 58 -22.72 7.90 -10.07
N ASN A 59 -22.94 7.94 -11.39
CA ASN A 59 -22.40 6.94 -12.30
C ASN A 59 -20.86 6.89 -12.26
N ALA A 60 -20.20 8.06 -12.21
CA ALA A 60 -18.74 8.12 -12.12
C ALA A 60 -18.21 7.58 -10.78
N GLU A 61 -18.89 7.88 -9.67
CA GLU A 61 -18.56 7.35 -8.34
C GLU A 61 -18.72 5.83 -8.27
N ASN A 62 -19.81 5.29 -8.83
CA ASN A 62 -20.03 3.84 -8.89
C ASN A 62 -18.98 3.15 -9.76
N ALA A 63 -18.64 3.71 -10.93
CA ALA A 63 -17.61 3.13 -11.80
C ALA A 63 -16.22 3.10 -11.13
N LEU A 64 -15.87 4.14 -10.35
CA LEU A 64 -14.64 4.13 -9.54
C LEU A 64 -14.69 3.03 -8.48
N SER A 65 -15.81 2.92 -7.74
CA SER A 65 -15.97 1.91 -6.70
C SER A 65 -15.90 0.48 -7.26
N GLU A 66 -16.50 0.24 -8.43
CA GLU A 66 -16.46 -1.07 -9.12
C GLU A 66 -15.05 -1.42 -9.59
N LEU A 67 -14.31 -0.44 -10.14
CA LEU A 67 -12.91 -0.64 -10.54
C LEU A 67 -12.04 -0.99 -9.33
N GLN A 68 -12.16 -0.25 -8.22
CA GLN A 68 -11.41 -0.50 -6.99
C GLN A 68 -11.72 -1.87 -6.40
N ALA A 69 -12.99 -2.28 -6.43
CA ALA A 69 -13.39 -3.61 -5.99
C ALA A 69 -12.84 -4.71 -6.89
N LYS A 70 -12.82 -4.51 -8.22
CA LYS A 70 -12.20 -5.47 -9.14
C LYS A 70 -10.70 -5.62 -8.88
N ILE A 71 -9.98 -4.52 -8.62
CA ILE A 71 -8.56 -4.54 -8.27
C ILE A 71 -8.35 -5.32 -6.97
N LYS A 72 -9.05 -4.94 -5.90
CA LYS A 72 -8.95 -5.64 -4.61
C LYS A 72 -9.28 -7.13 -4.73
N GLY A 73 -10.31 -7.47 -5.51
CA GLY A 73 -10.68 -8.87 -5.74
C GLY A 73 -9.62 -9.64 -6.51
N GLN A 74 -8.94 -9.00 -7.47
CA GLN A 74 -7.83 -9.61 -8.21
C GLN A 74 -6.62 -9.82 -7.31
N GLU A 75 -6.23 -8.82 -6.52
CA GLU A 75 -5.11 -8.91 -5.57
C GLU A 75 -5.34 -10.02 -4.53
N LEU A 76 -6.54 -10.08 -3.96
CA LEU A 76 -6.91 -11.14 -3.03
C LEU A 76 -6.93 -12.50 -3.74
N ALA A 77 -7.43 -12.62 -4.97
CA ALA A 77 -7.39 -13.89 -5.70
C ALA A 77 -5.95 -14.35 -6.02
N THR A 78 -5.00 -13.43 -6.16
CA THR A 78 -3.58 -13.75 -6.37
C THR A 78 -2.80 -13.92 -5.08
N GLY A 79 -3.34 -13.50 -3.92
CA GLY A 79 -2.63 -13.51 -2.64
C GLY A 79 -1.53 -12.44 -2.53
N GLY A 80 -1.71 -11.30 -3.21
CA GLY A 80 -0.73 -10.21 -3.20
C GLY A 80 0.65 -10.63 -3.73
N ALA A 81 1.71 -10.37 -2.97
CA ALA A 81 3.09 -10.72 -3.27
C ALA A 81 3.31 -12.22 -3.49
N SER A 82 2.56 -13.09 -2.81
CA SER A 82 2.66 -14.54 -3.06
C SER A 82 2.27 -14.89 -4.51
N GLY A 83 1.33 -14.18 -5.12
CA GLY A 83 0.97 -14.35 -6.52
C GLY A 83 2.07 -13.93 -7.49
N PHE A 84 2.85 -12.92 -7.12
CA PHE A 84 4.06 -12.52 -7.86
C PHE A 84 5.12 -13.63 -7.81
N PHE A 85 5.39 -14.18 -6.62
CA PHE A 85 6.33 -15.29 -6.45
C PHE A 85 5.88 -16.55 -7.19
N ARG A 86 4.61 -16.94 -7.07
CA ARG A 86 4.05 -18.09 -7.80
C ARG A 86 4.23 -17.96 -9.31
N ARG A 87 3.95 -16.78 -9.87
CA ARG A 87 4.13 -16.54 -11.31
C ARG A 87 5.57 -16.81 -11.73
N ILE A 88 6.54 -16.30 -10.97
CA ILE A 88 7.97 -16.49 -11.27
C ILE A 88 8.34 -17.97 -11.14
N ALA A 89 7.88 -18.65 -10.09
CA ALA A 89 8.12 -20.08 -9.89
C ALA A 89 7.59 -20.93 -11.06
N GLU A 90 6.43 -20.56 -11.62
CA GLU A 90 5.80 -21.26 -12.74
C GLU A 90 6.39 -20.90 -14.11
N SER A 91 6.85 -19.66 -14.31
CA SER A 91 7.18 -19.14 -15.65
C SER A 91 8.65 -18.84 -15.91
N SER A 92 9.50 -18.69 -14.88
CA SER A 92 10.91 -18.34 -15.07
C SER A 92 11.66 -19.44 -15.81
N SER A 93 12.53 -19.11 -16.77
CA SER A 93 13.42 -20.11 -17.40
C SER A 93 14.71 -20.36 -16.59
N ASP A 94 14.98 -19.54 -15.57
CA ASP A 94 16.12 -19.64 -14.68
C ASP A 94 15.73 -20.46 -13.44
N ASP A 95 16.44 -21.58 -13.23
CA ASP A 95 16.13 -22.54 -12.16
C ASP A 95 16.39 -21.98 -10.76
N ALA A 96 17.38 -21.10 -10.58
CA ALA A 96 17.64 -20.48 -9.29
C ALA A 96 16.51 -19.50 -8.93
N LYS A 97 16.09 -18.66 -9.90
CA LYS A 97 14.93 -17.77 -9.73
C LYS A 97 13.64 -18.55 -9.46
N LYS A 98 13.44 -19.69 -10.13
CA LYS A 98 12.27 -20.56 -9.89
C LYS A 98 12.26 -21.11 -8.46
N GLN A 99 13.38 -21.64 -7.98
CA GLN A 99 13.49 -22.24 -6.65
C GLN A 99 13.29 -21.20 -5.54
N ASP A 100 13.97 -20.06 -5.65
CA ASP A 100 13.85 -18.94 -4.70
C ASP A 100 12.39 -18.44 -4.65
N ALA A 101 11.75 -18.25 -5.81
CA ALA A 101 10.34 -17.86 -5.88
C ALA A 101 9.38 -18.93 -5.32
N GLY A 102 9.65 -20.21 -5.57
CA GLY A 102 8.84 -21.31 -5.06
C GLY A 102 8.87 -21.40 -3.54
N TYR A 103 10.06 -21.26 -2.95
CA TYR A 103 10.21 -21.22 -1.49
C TYR A 103 9.60 -19.96 -0.88
N ALA A 104 9.81 -18.78 -1.49
CA ALA A 104 9.15 -17.53 -1.07
C ALA A 104 7.62 -17.63 -1.10
N TYR A 105 7.05 -18.26 -2.14
CA TYR A 105 5.62 -18.54 -2.21
C TYR A 105 5.15 -19.43 -1.07
N ASN A 106 5.88 -20.53 -0.79
CA ASN A 106 5.53 -21.45 0.29
C ASN A 106 5.59 -20.77 1.66
N LEU A 107 6.60 -19.94 1.92
CA LEU A 107 6.71 -19.15 3.15
C LEU A 107 5.51 -18.22 3.32
N LEU A 108 5.21 -17.38 2.32
CA LEU A 108 4.11 -16.41 2.42
C LEU A 108 2.74 -17.05 2.49
N THR A 109 2.57 -18.28 1.99
CA THR A 109 1.29 -19.00 2.04
C THR A 109 1.15 -19.93 3.23
N GLY A 110 2.16 -20.00 4.10
CA GLY A 110 2.19 -20.87 5.27
C GLY A 110 2.28 -22.36 4.92
N GLN A 111 2.85 -22.67 3.75
CA GLN A 111 3.03 -24.04 3.23
C GLN A 111 4.46 -24.56 3.41
N ALA A 112 5.41 -23.70 3.77
CA ALA A 112 6.78 -24.11 4.05
C ALA A 112 6.87 -24.85 5.40
N GLU A 113 7.79 -25.82 5.52
CA GLU A 113 7.98 -26.62 6.74
C GLU A 113 8.33 -25.75 7.96
N ASP A 114 9.04 -24.65 7.71
CA ASP A 114 9.49 -23.65 8.66
C ASP A 114 8.49 -22.48 8.79
N THR A 115 7.21 -22.67 8.47
CA THR A 115 6.20 -21.62 8.71
C THR A 115 6.10 -21.31 10.22
N PRO A 116 6.16 -20.03 10.64
CA PRO A 116 6.08 -19.68 12.06
C PRO A 116 4.72 -20.02 12.68
N ASN A 117 4.73 -20.46 13.95
CA ASN A 117 3.49 -20.81 14.67
C ASN A 117 2.52 -19.64 14.85
N TRP A 118 3.01 -18.40 14.75
CA TRP A 118 2.23 -17.17 14.85
C TRP A 118 1.67 -16.71 13.50
N TYR A 119 2.04 -17.35 12.38
CA TYR A 119 1.66 -16.96 11.02
C TYR A 119 0.15 -16.67 10.91
N GLY A 120 -0.69 -17.64 11.29
CA GLY A 120 -2.15 -17.49 11.19
C GLY A 120 -2.73 -16.36 12.05
N LYS A 121 -1.99 -15.89 13.06
CA LYS A 121 -2.42 -14.80 13.93
C LYS A 121 -2.18 -13.43 13.28
N TYR A 122 -1.02 -13.23 12.67
CA TYR A 122 -0.54 -11.91 12.27
C TYR A 122 -0.54 -11.65 10.76
N VAL A 123 -0.46 -12.70 9.94
CA VAL A 123 -0.43 -12.56 8.48
C VAL A 123 -1.84 -12.55 7.92
N ARG A 124 -2.12 -11.60 7.04
CA ARG A 124 -3.38 -11.43 6.32
C ARG A 124 -3.08 -11.29 4.83
N LEU A 125 -2.75 -12.43 4.23
CA LEU A 125 -2.22 -12.53 2.86
C LEU A 125 -3.01 -11.67 1.85
N GLY A 126 -2.32 -10.70 1.24
CA GLY A 126 -2.83 -9.80 0.21
C GLY A 126 -3.80 -8.71 0.70
N GLN A 127 -4.00 -8.52 2.01
CA GLN A 127 -4.78 -7.40 2.52
C GLN A 127 -4.01 -6.08 2.36
N SER A 128 -4.70 -5.00 2.01
CA SER A 128 -4.10 -3.72 1.58
C SER A 128 -3.10 -3.05 2.52
N THR A 129 -3.09 -3.40 3.80
CA THR A 129 -2.18 -2.85 4.82
C THR A 129 -1.09 -3.84 5.25
N ASP A 130 -1.29 -5.12 4.93
CA ASP A 130 -0.36 -6.21 5.23
C ASP A 130 0.90 -6.09 4.36
N ALA A 131 2.04 -6.57 4.86
CA ALA A 131 3.31 -6.50 4.13
C ALA A 131 3.26 -7.25 2.81
N THR A 132 2.40 -8.28 2.72
CA THR A 132 2.21 -9.07 1.50
C THR A 132 1.32 -8.40 0.45
N SER A 133 0.80 -7.19 0.66
CA SER A 133 0.05 -6.46 -0.38
C SER A 133 0.93 -6.00 -1.53
N VAL A 134 0.34 -5.93 -2.73
CA VAL A 134 1.02 -5.45 -3.94
C VAL A 134 1.39 -3.98 -3.80
N GLN A 135 0.55 -3.17 -3.13
CA GLN A 135 0.87 -1.77 -2.92
C GLN A 135 2.05 -1.59 -1.96
N ASN A 136 2.15 -2.38 -0.89
CA ASN A 136 3.28 -2.26 0.03
C ASN A 136 4.57 -2.83 -0.56
N LEU A 137 4.51 -3.96 -1.28
CA LEU A 137 5.62 -4.49 -2.08
C LEU A 137 6.19 -3.41 -3.01
N TYR A 138 5.33 -2.66 -3.71
CA TYR A 138 5.76 -1.56 -4.58
C TYR A 138 6.30 -0.35 -3.80
N LYS A 139 5.70 0.00 -2.67
CA LYS A 139 6.14 1.14 -1.84
C LYS A 139 7.50 0.92 -1.15
N ALA A 140 7.93 -0.32 -0.98
CA ALA A 140 9.25 -0.63 -0.42
C ALA A 140 10.40 -0.44 -1.43
N LEU A 141 10.12 -0.33 -2.74
CA LEU A 141 11.17 -0.20 -3.77
C LEU A 141 12.14 0.98 -3.58
N PRO A 142 11.72 2.17 -3.08
CA PRO A 142 12.64 3.28 -2.80
C PRO A 142 13.67 2.99 -1.70
N TYR A 143 13.44 2.03 -0.79
CA TYR A 143 14.41 1.69 0.26
C TYR A 143 15.72 1.16 -0.34
N TYR A 144 15.63 0.42 -1.45
CA TYR A 144 16.79 -0.03 -2.18
C TYR A 144 17.64 1.13 -2.74
N ASP A 145 17.02 2.25 -3.14
CA ASP A 145 17.76 3.40 -3.68
C ASP A 145 18.59 4.10 -2.60
N GLN A 146 18.09 4.14 -1.37
CA GLN A 146 18.82 4.65 -0.21
C GLN A 146 19.95 3.70 0.18
N PHE A 147 19.66 2.41 0.20
CA PHE A 147 20.64 1.37 0.50
C PHE A 147 21.81 1.37 -0.49
N ILE A 148 21.54 1.48 -1.80
CA ILE A 148 22.59 1.61 -2.83
C ILE A 148 23.51 2.79 -2.53
N LYS A 149 22.94 3.97 -2.26
CA LYS A 149 23.72 5.18 -1.93
C LYS A 149 24.55 4.99 -0.67
N LEU A 150 23.99 4.35 0.34
CA LEU A 150 24.65 4.02 1.60
C LEU A 150 25.86 3.12 1.37
N ARG A 151 25.69 2.01 0.63
CA ARG A 151 26.77 1.05 0.34
C ARG A 151 27.88 1.71 -0.48
N GLN A 152 27.52 2.46 -1.52
CA GLN A 152 28.48 3.21 -2.35
C GLN A 152 29.27 4.23 -1.54
N LYS A 153 28.62 5.00 -0.66
CA LYS A 153 29.28 5.97 0.23
C LYS A 153 30.32 5.32 1.14
N ASN A 154 30.09 4.07 1.53
CA ASN A 154 30.99 3.30 2.40
C ASN A 154 31.99 2.42 1.64
N GLY A 155 32.04 2.50 0.30
CA GLY A 155 32.93 1.67 -0.52
C GLY A 155 32.59 0.17 -0.47
N LEU A 156 31.32 -0.16 -0.21
CA LEU A 156 30.85 -1.53 -0.07
C LEU A 156 30.14 -2.00 -1.36
N SER A 157 30.20 -3.30 -1.64
CA SER A 157 29.44 -3.94 -2.71
C SER A 157 27.93 -3.82 -2.45
N VAL A 158 27.14 -3.75 -3.51
CA VAL A 158 25.68 -3.82 -3.41
C VAL A 158 25.26 -5.28 -3.63
N PRO A 159 24.62 -5.95 -2.66
CA PRO A 159 24.16 -7.34 -2.80
C PRO A 159 22.96 -7.44 -3.74
N ASN A 160 22.65 -8.68 -4.10
CA ASN A 160 21.48 -9.00 -4.91
C ASN A 160 20.23 -9.14 -4.04
N VAL A 161 19.08 -9.31 -4.69
CA VAL A 161 17.78 -9.51 -4.06
C VAL A 161 17.40 -10.98 -4.13
N SER A 162 16.94 -11.53 -3.01
CA SER A 162 16.29 -12.84 -2.92
C SER A 162 14.83 -12.65 -2.58
N LEU A 163 13.97 -13.38 -3.28
CA LEU A 163 12.52 -13.38 -3.04
C LEU A 163 12.19 -14.06 -1.71
N SER A 164 12.96 -15.06 -1.28
CA SER A 164 12.78 -15.66 0.04
C SER A 164 13.22 -14.75 1.18
N THR A 165 14.30 -13.98 1.02
CA THR A 165 14.66 -12.92 1.99
C THR A 165 13.59 -11.82 2.05
N ILE A 166 12.95 -11.48 0.92
CA ILE A 166 11.80 -10.57 0.93
C ILE A 166 10.60 -11.20 1.67
N ALA A 167 10.34 -12.49 1.47
CA ALA A 167 9.26 -13.18 2.16
C ALA A 167 9.47 -13.20 3.67
N ALA A 168 10.70 -13.44 4.14
CA ALA A 168 11.09 -13.33 5.54
C ALA A 168 10.82 -11.91 6.09
N ALA A 169 11.34 -10.88 5.42
CA ALA A 169 11.12 -9.49 5.82
C ALA A 169 9.63 -9.11 5.89
N MET A 170 8.80 -9.64 4.99
CA MET A 170 7.35 -9.43 5.03
C MET A 170 6.71 -10.04 6.26
N LEU A 171 7.06 -11.28 6.58
CA LEU A 171 6.57 -11.99 7.75
C LEU A 171 7.04 -11.29 9.03
N ASP A 172 8.28 -10.82 9.08
CA ASP A 172 8.83 -10.07 10.22
C ASP A 172 8.16 -8.71 10.39
N ALA A 173 7.88 -7.99 9.30
CA ALA A 173 7.10 -6.74 9.34
C ALA A 173 5.65 -6.98 9.84
N ASP A 174 5.00 -8.07 9.39
CA ASP A 174 3.64 -8.41 9.82
C ASP A 174 3.60 -8.81 11.30
N TYR A 175 4.55 -9.61 11.78
CA TYR A 175 4.72 -9.89 13.21
C TYR A 175 4.94 -8.59 13.99
N SER A 176 5.88 -7.76 13.53
CA SER A 176 6.37 -6.58 14.23
C SER A 176 5.38 -5.42 14.27
N SER A 177 4.39 -5.44 13.35
CA SER A 177 3.24 -4.52 13.37
C SER A 177 2.23 -4.82 14.51
N HIS A 178 2.33 -6.02 15.11
CA HIS A 178 1.49 -6.47 16.22
C HIS A 178 2.27 -6.63 17.54
N VAL A 179 3.57 -6.92 17.46
CA VAL A 179 4.48 -7.10 18.59
C VAL A 179 5.70 -6.22 18.37
N MET A 180 5.99 -5.26 19.24
CA MET A 180 7.16 -4.38 19.08
C MET A 180 8.45 -5.08 19.50
N ASP A 181 8.81 -6.12 18.77
CA ASP A 181 9.98 -6.96 18.97
C ASP A 181 10.29 -7.72 17.67
N HIS A 182 11.52 -8.20 17.52
CA HIS A 182 11.92 -9.07 16.43
C HIS A 182 11.17 -10.41 16.50
N ALA A 183 10.78 -10.95 15.34
CA ALA A 183 10.14 -12.26 15.27
C ALA A 183 11.13 -13.38 15.64
N ARG A 184 12.43 -13.18 15.35
CA ARG A 184 13.54 -14.12 15.62
C ARG A 184 13.24 -15.52 15.08
N HIS A 185 12.62 -15.58 13.92
CA HIS A 185 12.19 -16.83 13.29
C HIS A 185 13.08 -17.23 12.13
N PHE A 186 13.54 -16.26 11.34
CA PHE A 186 14.44 -16.49 10.21
C PHE A 186 15.89 -16.24 10.62
N ASP A 187 16.78 -17.08 10.13
CA ASP A 187 18.22 -16.86 10.27
C ASP A 187 18.65 -15.69 9.37
N GLY A 188 19.54 -14.83 9.88
CA GLY A 188 20.07 -13.71 9.11
C GLY A 188 20.22 -12.45 9.94
N SER A 189 20.48 -11.34 9.25
CA SER A 189 20.44 -10.00 9.83
C SER A 189 19.07 -9.39 9.61
N GLU A 190 18.42 -8.95 10.69
CA GLU A 190 17.12 -8.29 10.66
C GLU A 190 17.28 -6.85 11.20
N ASN A 191 16.68 -5.87 10.52
CA ASN A 191 16.48 -4.53 11.04
C ASN A 191 15.00 -4.17 10.99
N LEU A 192 14.51 -3.59 12.08
CA LEU A 192 13.14 -3.09 12.17
C LEU A 192 13.10 -1.60 12.43
N ALA A 193 12.12 -0.92 11.84
CA ALA A 193 11.75 0.44 12.21
C ALA A 193 10.24 0.53 12.33
N TRP A 194 9.81 1.50 13.15
CA TRP A 194 8.41 1.89 13.24
C TRP A 194 8.28 3.36 12.85
N ASN A 195 7.39 3.63 11.90
CA ASN A 195 7.08 4.97 11.39
C ASN A 195 8.28 5.69 10.74
N SER A 196 9.10 4.95 9.98
CA SER A 196 10.16 5.51 9.13
C SER A 196 9.90 5.27 7.63
N PRO A 197 8.68 5.45 7.10
CA PRO A 197 8.29 4.92 5.80
C PRO A 197 8.98 5.62 4.62
N GLU A 198 9.59 6.78 4.85
CA GLU A 198 10.35 7.50 3.83
C GLU A 198 11.78 6.97 3.68
N ASP A 199 12.47 6.70 4.78
CA ASP A 199 13.89 6.31 4.79
C ASP A 199 14.28 5.56 6.08
N PRO A 200 13.96 4.25 6.18
CA PRO A 200 14.36 3.45 7.34
C PRO A 200 15.88 3.27 7.41
N ASN A 201 16.58 3.31 6.27
CA ASN A 201 18.04 3.19 6.21
C ASN A 201 18.75 4.32 6.96
N SER A 202 18.30 5.57 6.78
CA SER A 202 18.85 6.71 7.51
C SER A 202 18.59 6.63 9.01
N ALA A 203 17.43 6.10 9.42
CA ALA A 203 17.11 5.87 10.83
C ALA A 203 18.08 4.86 11.46
N TRP A 204 18.25 3.70 10.82
CA TRP A 204 19.18 2.65 11.24
C TRP A 204 20.65 3.10 11.25
N MET A 205 21.07 3.88 10.25
CA MET A 205 22.43 4.41 10.19
C MET A 205 22.75 5.43 11.29
N SER A 206 21.75 6.01 11.97
CA SER A 206 21.99 6.97 13.05
C SER A 206 22.80 6.38 14.21
N GLU A 207 22.77 5.06 14.36
CA GLU A 207 23.53 4.28 15.34
C GLU A 207 25.05 4.31 15.10
N GLU A 208 25.51 4.68 13.91
CA GLU A 208 26.94 4.88 13.62
C GLU A 208 27.61 5.82 14.64
N SER A 209 26.88 6.83 15.08
CA SER A 209 27.38 7.79 16.08
C SER A 209 27.58 7.16 17.46
N ILE A 210 26.77 6.17 17.82
CA ILE A 210 26.87 5.40 19.07
C ILE A 210 28.07 4.46 18.97
N TRP A 211 28.21 3.75 17.85
CA TRP A 211 29.34 2.89 17.56
C TRP A 211 30.68 3.64 17.65
N ASN A 212 30.81 4.75 16.93
CA ASN A 212 32.04 5.54 16.89
C ASN A 212 32.46 6.06 18.27
N LYS A 213 31.50 6.50 19.10
CA LYS A 213 31.76 6.91 20.49
C LYS A 213 32.24 5.75 21.35
N ALA A 214 31.73 4.54 21.14
CA ALA A 214 32.15 3.38 21.90
C ALA A 214 33.53 2.89 21.48
N VAL A 215 33.83 2.83 20.18
CA VAL A 215 35.17 2.49 19.67
C VAL A 215 36.23 3.47 20.18
N ALA A 216 35.92 4.76 20.25
CA ALA A 216 36.83 5.76 20.81
C ALA A 216 37.15 5.52 22.30
N LYS A 217 36.21 4.96 23.07
CA LYS A 217 36.41 4.59 24.49
C LYS A 217 37.05 3.23 24.66
N ASN A 218 36.72 2.28 23.79
CA ASN A 218 37.25 0.92 23.78
C ASN A 218 37.63 0.51 22.35
N PRO A 219 38.90 0.73 21.95
CA PRO A 219 39.37 0.40 20.60
C PRO A 219 39.25 -1.08 20.21
N SER A 220 39.13 -2.00 21.18
CA SER A 220 38.96 -3.42 20.87
C SER A 220 37.65 -3.72 20.14
N LEU A 221 36.64 -2.85 20.25
CA LEU A 221 35.37 -3.00 19.54
C LEU A 221 35.53 -2.87 18.02
N ALA A 222 36.57 -2.18 17.54
CA ALA A 222 36.78 -1.95 16.11
C ALA A 222 36.85 -3.25 15.29
N GLN A 223 37.26 -4.36 15.90
CA GLN A 223 37.33 -5.67 15.24
C GLN A 223 35.95 -6.18 14.77
N TYR A 224 34.86 -5.76 15.43
CA TYR A 224 33.51 -6.22 15.11
C TYR A 224 32.76 -5.31 14.12
N LYS A 225 33.39 -4.23 13.62
CA LYS A 225 32.73 -3.26 12.71
C LYS A 225 32.10 -3.92 11.48
N HIS A 226 32.71 -4.99 10.99
CA HIS A 226 32.29 -5.72 9.80
C HIS A 226 31.87 -7.17 10.11
N ASP A 227 31.62 -7.45 11.39
CA ASP A 227 31.21 -8.76 11.91
C ASP A 227 30.06 -8.57 12.91
N PRO A 228 28.84 -8.25 12.42
CA PRO A 228 27.68 -8.06 13.28
C PRO A 228 27.38 -9.29 14.14
N TYR A 229 27.55 -10.50 13.59
CA TYR A 229 27.36 -11.75 14.32
C TYR A 229 28.40 -11.94 15.43
N GLY A 230 29.66 -11.60 15.18
CA GLY A 230 30.70 -11.55 16.22
C GLY A 230 30.38 -10.54 17.31
N MET A 231 29.87 -9.35 16.96
CA MET A 231 29.42 -8.36 17.95
C MET A 231 28.27 -8.91 18.81
N MET A 232 27.28 -9.53 18.18
CA MET A 232 26.14 -10.14 18.87
C MET A 232 26.59 -11.24 19.85
N GLN A 233 27.55 -12.09 19.46
CA GLN A 233 28.10 -13.12 20.34
C GLN A 233 28.93 -12.55 21.49
N ALA A 234 29.71 -11.50 21.23
CA ALA A 234 30.57 -10.90 22.23
C ALA A 234 29.79 -10.08 23.27
N ASP A 235 28.77 -9.34 22.84
CA ASP A 235 27.89 -8.53 23.70
C ASP A 235 26.55 -8.25 23.00
N ALA A 236 25.59 -9.15 23.21
CA ALA A 236 24.24 -9.04 22.62
C ALA A 236 23.51 -7.75 23.05
N SER A 237 23.66 -7.32 24.31
CA SER A 237 23.00 -6.10 24.80
C SER A 237 23.59 -4.83 24.18
N TYR A 238 24.87 -4.86 23.82
CA TYR A 238 25.46 -3.78 23.05
C TYR A 238 25.07 -3.84 21.58
N TYR A 239 25.04 -5.04 20.99
CA TYR A 239 24.56 -5.24 19.62
C TYR A 239 23.14 -4.70 19.43
N GLU A 240 22.22 -4.86 20.38
CA GLU A 240 20.88 -4.24 20.32
C GLU A 240 20.88 -2.70 20.13
N LYS A 241 21.99 -2.01 20.42
CA LYS A 241 22.10 -0.54 20.32
C LYS A 241 22.77 -0.05 19.04
N VAL A 242 23.46 -0.94 18.33
CA VAL A 242 24.29 -0.60 17.15
C VAL A 242 24.10 -1.59 15.99
N GLY A 243 23.29 -2.61 16.19
CA GLY A 243 23.12 -3.75 15.31
C GLY A 243 22.55 -3.32 13.97
N HIS A 244 21.64 -2.34 13.95
CA HIS A 244 21.09 -1.88 12.69
C HIS A 244 22.15 -1.25 11.79
N TYR A 245 23.02 -0.40 12.36
CA TYR A 245 24.17 0.13 11.64
C TYR A 245 25.09 -0.98 11.16
N LEU A 246 25.50 -1.90 12.05
CA LEU A 246 26.44 -2.97 11.72
C LEU A 246 25.90 -3.90 10.64
N ASN A 247 24.60 -4.20 10.67
CA ASN A 247 23.92 -5.00 9.67
C ASN A 247 24.03 -4.34 8.29
N LEU A 248 23.70 -3.06 8.13
CA LEU A 248 23.76 -2.37 6.83
C LEU A 248 25.17 -2.27 6.24
N ILE A 249 26.20 -2.21 7.08
CA ILE A 249 27.61 -2.12 6.66
C ILE A 249 28.35 -3.45 6.63
N ALA A 250 27.67 -4.58 6.85
CA ALA A 250 28.28 -5.90 6.78
C ALA A 250 28.79 -6.18 5.34
N PRO A 251 30.08 -6.46 5.12
CA PRO A 251 30.63 -6.52 3.76
C PRO A 251 30.26 -7.81 3.02
N LYS A 252 29.88 -8.88 3.74
CA LYS A 252 29.71 -10.23 3.20
C LYS A 252 28.25 -10.63 2.90
N MET A 253 27.27 -9.76 3.15
CA MET A 253 25.88 -10.05 2.77
C MET A 253 25.77 -10.27 1.25
N GLU A 254 25.03 -11.29 0.85
CA GLU A 254 24.86 -11.68 -0.57
C GLU A 254 23.43 -11.44 -1.07
N SER A 255 22.46 -11.54 -0.16
CA SER A 255 21.04 -11.30 -0.44
C SER A 255 20.42 -10.28 0.52
N ILE A 256 19.46 -9.51 0.02
CA ILE A 256 18.68 -8.56 0.82
C ILE A 256 17.19 -8.58 0.45
N GLY A 257 16.36 -8.25 1.43
CA GLY A 257 14.91 -8.06 1.29
C GLY A 257 14.45 -6.86 2.08
N TYR A 258 13.45 -6.14 1.55
CA TYR A 258 12.77 -5.07 2.28
C TYR A 258 11.27 -5.33 2.26
N ALA A 259 10.62 -5.01 3.38
CA ALA A 259 9.18 -5.05 3.49
C ALA A 259 8.63 -3.83 4.23
N LEU A 260 7.34 -3.60 4.01
CA LEU A 260 6.59 -2.51 4.62
C LEU A 260 5.21 -3.02 5.00
N ASN A 261 4.85 -2.96 6.27
CA ASN A 261 3.47 -3.09 6.72
C ASN A 261 2.92 -1.68 7.03
N THR A 262 1.72 -1.36 6.54
CA THR A 262 1.06 -0.05 6.75
C THR A 262 -0.20 -0.15 7.61
N GLN A 263 -0.34 -1.25 8.35
CA GLN A 263 -1.45 -1.48 9.25
C GLN A 263 -1.33 -0.55 10.45
N LYS A 264 -2.25 0.41 10.49
CA LYS A 264 -2.40 1.39 11.57
C LYS A 264 -3.00 0.72 12.82
N ASN A 265 -2.23 -0.14 13.48
CA ASN A 265 -2.55 -0.74 14.78
C ASN A 265 -2.04 0.17 15.92
N GLN A 266 -1.29 -0.38 16.88
CA GLN A 266 -0.61 0.37 17.95
C GLN A 266 0.50 1.28 17.40
N TYR A 267 1.00 0.98 16.20
CA TYR A 267 2.09 1.67 15.51
C TYR A 267 1.63 2.12 14.11
N ASP A 268 2.31 3.12 13.55
CA ASP A 268 1.96 3.68 12.24
C ASP A 268 2.34 2.73 11.10
N ASP A 269 3.58 2.76 10.64
CA ASP A 269 4.11 1.87 9.60
C ASP A 269 5.22 1.01 10.24
N THR A 270 5.45 -0.19 9.72
CA THR A 270 6.54 -1.08 10.18
C THR A 270 7.40 -1.44 8.98
N GLU A 271 8.67 -1.03 9.02
CA GLU A 271 9.64 -1.28 7.97
C GLU A 271 10.60 -2.39 8.42
N ALA A 272 10.81 -3.38 7.56
CA ALA A 272 11.75 -4.47 7.80
C ALA A 272 12.82 -4.52 6.71
N PHE A 273 14.04 -4.85 7.11
CA PHE A 273 15.14 -5.21 6.24
C PHE A 273 15.74 -6.51 6.73
N ASP A 274 15.85 -7.46 5.81
CA ASP A 274 16.49 -8.73 6.06
C ASP A 274 17.66 -8.90 5.11
N ALA A 275 18.72 -9.53 5.61
CA ALA A 275 19.88 -9.90 4.80
C ALA A 275 20.40 -11.28 5.17
N ASP A 276 20.88 -11.99 4.16
CA ASP A 276 21.47 -13.32 4.29
C ASP A 276 22.76 -13.41 3.44
N TYR A 277 23.53 -14.46 3.67
CA TYR A 277 24.81 -14.78 3.06
C TYR A 277 24.67 -15.84 1.95
N ALA A 278 23.44 -16.27 1.65
CA ALA A 278 23.13 -17.15 0.53
C ALA A 278 23.01 -16.38 -0.79
N ASN A 279 23.33 -17.06 -1.90
CA ASN A 279 23.26 -16.48 -3.24
C ASN A 279 21.85 -15.99 -3.58
N ALA A 280 21.77 -14.77 -4.11
CA ALA A 280 20.54 -14.15 -4.61
C ALA A 280 20.52 -14.05 -6.14
N SER A 281 19.36 -14.30 -6.75
CA SER A 281 19.22 -14.43 -8.20
C SER A 281 18.80 -13.15 -8.94
N TYR A 282 18.43 -12.07 -8.23
CA TYR A 282 18.01 -10.82 -8.86
C TYR A 282 19.00 -9.69 -8.60
N SER A 283 19.40 -8.96 -9.63
CA SER A 283 19.88 -7.60 -9.40
C SER A 283 18.73 -6.73 -8.87
N ILE A 284 19.06 -5.71 -8.06
CA ILE A 284 18.04 -4.75 -7.56
C ILE A 284 17.24 -4.14 -8.72
N ALA A 285 17.87 -3.83 -9.85
CA ALA A 285 17.20 -3.24 -11.00
C ALA A 285 16.19 -4.18 -11.67
N GLU A 286 16.54 -5.46 -11.83
CA GLU A 286 15.61 -6.48 -12.34
C GLU A 286 14.41 -6.66 -11.40
N TYR A 287 14.67 -6.74 -10.09
CA TYR A 287 13.61 -6.87 -9.09
C TYR A 287 12.65 -5.68 -9.10
N LYS A 288 13.17 -4.43 -9.06
CA LYS A 288 12.35 -3.21 -9.11
C LYS A 288 11.49 -3.16 -10.37
N THR A 289 12.03 -3.59 -11.51
CA THR A 289 11.29 -3.66 -12.78
C THR A 289 10.16 -4.68 -12.69
N ALA A 290 10.46 -5.91 -12.25
CA ALA A 290 9.48 -6.98 -12.14
C ALA A 290 8.33 -6.63 -11.17
N VAL A 291 8.64 -6.01 -10.03
CA VAL A 291 7.61 -5.54 -9.09
C VAL A 291 6.78 -4.40 -9.67
N THR A 292 7.41 -3.46 -10.38
CA THR A 292 6.69 -2.33 -11.02
C THR A 292 5.71 -2.83 -12.07
N ASP A 293 6.11 -3.81 -12.89
CA ASP A 293 5.25 -4.41 -13.91
C ASP A 293 4.06 -5.14 -13.27
N TYR A 294 4.32 -5.94 -12.24
CA TYR A 294 3.28 -6.63 -11.48
C TYR A 294 2.30 -5.65 -10.83
N TYR A 295 2.81 -4.60 -10.17
CA TYR A 295 1.99 -3.53 -9.60
C TYR A 295 1.10 -2.86 -10.64
N ASN A 296 1.65 -2.50 -11.81
CA ASN A 296 0.87 -1.85 -12.86
C ASN A 296 -0.25 -2.77 -13.40
N GLU A 297 0.01 -4.07 -13.50
CA GLU A 297 -0.98 -5.06 -13.94
C GLU A 297 -2.13 -5.21 -12.95
N ILE A 298 -1.82 -5.35 -11.66
CA ILE A 298 -2.83 -5.60 -10.62
C ILE A 298 -3.55 -4.30 -10.23
N GLU A 299 -2.80 -3.25 -9.89
CA GLU A 299 -3.32 -2.00 -9.31
C GLU A 299 -3.88 -1.01 -10.32
N LYS A 300 -3.49 -1.17 -11.60
CA LYS A 300 -3.99 -0.35 -12.72
C LYS A 300 -4.02 1.15 -12.38
N PRO A 301 -2.90 1.73 -11.91
CA PRO A 301 -2.87 3.07 -11.32
C PRO A 301 -3.40 4.15 -12.28
N ASP A 302 -3.13 4.03 -13.58
CA ASP A 302 -3.63 4.94 -14.61
C ASP A 302 -5.14 4.89 -14.79
N GLN A 303 -5.74 3.69 -14.76
CA GLN A 303 -7.19 3.54 -14.84
C GLN A 303 -7.87 4.14 -13.61
N VAL A 304 -7.30 3.91 -12.43
CA VAL A 304 -7.78 4.50 -11.16
C VAL A 304 -7.67 6.03 -11.21
N LYS A 305 -6.53 6.57 -11.67
CA LYS A 305 -6.31 8.01 -11.85
C LYS A 305 -7.32 8.62 -12.81
N ALA A 306 -7.57 7.97 -13.96
CA ALA A 306 -8.57 8.42 -14.93
C ALA A 306 -10.00 8.39 -14.36
N ALA A 307 -10.37 7.36 -13.59
CA ALA A 307 -11.66 7.26 -12.92
C ALA A 307 -11.84 8.37 -11.85
N LYS A 308 -10.82 8.61 -11.02
CA LYS A 308 -10.80 9.72 -10.05
C LYS A 308 -10.96 11.08 -10.74
N ALA A 309 -10.31 11.29 -11.89
CA ALA A 309 -10.46 12.51 -12.69
C ALA A 309 -11.89 12.71 -13.22
N LYS A 310 -12.55 11.63 -13.69
CA LYS A 310 -13.96 11.66 -14.13
C LYS A 310 -14.90 12.06 -12.98
N VAL A 311 -14.70 11.52 -11.78
CA VAL A 311 -15.46 11.92 -10.56
C VAL A 311 -15.28 13.41 -10.28
N LYS A 312 -14.03 13.91 -10.27
CA LYS A 312 -13.72 15.32 -10.04
C LYS A 312 -14.41 16.23 -11.08
N ALA A 313 -14.35 15.86 -12.36
CA ALA A 313 -14.98 16.62 -13.44
C ALA A 313 -16.53 16.63 -13.34
N ALA A 314 -17.13 15.49 -12.99
CA ALA A 314 -18.58 15.38 -12.79
C ALA A 314 -19.05 16.23 -11.59
N LYS A 315 -18.29 16.23 -10.48
CA LYS A 315 -18.56 17.06 -9.29
C LYS A 315 -18.53 18.56 -9.64
N LYS A 316 -17.51 19.02 -10.37
CA LYS A 316 -17.41 20.42 -10.85
C LYS A 316 -18.55 20.79 -11.79
N SER A 317 -18.95 19.87 -12.67
CA SER A 317 -20.07 20.06 -13.60
C SER A 317 -21.42 20.19 -12.86
N LEU A 318 -21.64 19.38 -11.82
CA LEU A 318 -22.83 19.47 -10.98
C LEU A 318 -22.90 20.81 -10.23
N GLN A 319 -21.81 21.22 -9.59
CA GLN A 319 -21.73 22.52 -8.90
C GLN A 319 -22.05 23.68 -9.84
N SER A 320 -21.48 23.68 -11.05
CA SER A 320 -21.76 24.67 -12.09
C SER A 320 -23.25 24.68 -12.49
N ALA A 321 -23.86 23.51 -12.70
CA ALA A 321 -25.28 23.41 -13.06
C ALA A 321 -26.19 23.94 -11.94
N ILE A 322 -25.87 23.68 -10.68
CA ILE A 322 -26.59 24.20 -9.52
C ILE A 322 -26.51 25.74 -9.49
N LYS A 323 -25.31 26.31 -9.67
CA LYS A 323 -25.12 27.77 -9.71
C LYS A 323 -25.93 28.43 -10.83
N GLN A 324 -25.90 27.86 -12.04
CA GLN A 324 -26.69 28.34 -13.18
C GLN A 324 -28.20 28.24 -12.91
N SER A 325 -28.67 27.13 -12.33
CA SER A 325 -30.08 26.92 -12.00
C SER A 325 -30.59 27.95 -10.98
N LYS A 326 -29.79 28.26 -9.94
CA LYS A 326 -30.10 29.34 -8.98
C LYS A 326 -30.19 30.70 -9.65
N LYS A 327 -29.23 31.05 -10.53
CA LYS A 327 -29.23 32.31 -11.29
C LYS A 327 -30.47 32.43 -12.20
N ALA A 328 -30.84 31.35 -12.89
CA ALA A 328 -32.03 31.31 -13.74
C ALA A 328 -33.33 31.50 -12.95
N LYS A 329 -33.47 30.83 -11.79
CA LYS A 329 -34.62 31.04 -10.88
C LYS A 329 -34.74 32.50 -10.43
N SER A 330 -33.62 33.13 -10.05
CA SER A 330 -33.59 34.55 -9.66
C SER A 330 -34.00 35.48 -10.82
N ARG A 331 -33.46 35.27 -12.03
CA ARG A 331 -33.84 36.05 -13.22
C ARG A 331 -35.33 35.91 -13.55
N ARG A 332 -35.88 34.69 -13.51
CA ARG A 332 -37.32 34.43 -13.75
C ARG A 332 -38.20 35.12 -12.71
N ALA A 333 -37.80 35.13 -11.44
CA ALA A 333 -38.52 35.84 -10.38
C ALA A 333 -38.55 37.36 -10.62
N LYS A 334 -37.41 37.95 -11.01
CA LYS A 334 -37.32 39.38 -11.38
C LYS A 334 -38.20 39.71 -12.59
N ALA A 335 -38.15 38.92 -13.65
CA ALA A 335 -38.97 39.10 -14.85
C ALA A 335 -40.49 39.02 -14.53
N LYS A 336 -40.90 38.04 -13.71
CA LYS A 336 -42.30 37.90 -13.28
C LYS A 336 -42.79 39.11 -12.46
N LYS A 337 -41.93 39.68 -11.60
CA LYS A 337 -42.22 40.91 -10.85
C LYS A 337 -42.37 42.11 -11.78
N HIS A 338 -41.48 42.25 -12.78
CA HIS A 338 -41.54 43.32 -13.77
C HIS A 338 -42.81 43.24 -14.63
N TYR A 339 -43.13 42.07 -15.19
CA TYR A 339 -44.35 41.85 -15.97
C TYR A 339 -45.62 42.19 -15.17
N ARG A 340 -45.70 41.78 -13.90
CA ARG A 340 -46.82 42.13 -13.02
C ARG A 340 -46.96 43.65 -12.79
N ARG A 341 -45.84 44.38 -12.68
CA ARG A 341 -45.84 45.85 -12.58
C ARG A 341 -46.36 46.50 -13.85
N VAL A 342 -45.84 46.10 -15.02
CA VAL A 342 -46.25 46.66 -16.33
C VAL A 342 -47.74 46.40 -16.58
N ARG A 343 -48.23 45.17 -16.31
CA ARG A 343 -49.65 44.84 -16.48
C ARG A 343 -50.57 45.66 -15.56
N ARG A 344 -50.16 45.95 -14.32
CA ARG A 344 -50.91 46.84 -13.41
C ARG A 344 -50.95 48.27 -13.95
N HIS A 345 -49.82 48.79 -14.41
CA HIS A 345 -49.74 50.14 -14.97
C HIS A 345 -50.63 50.31 -16.21
N ASN A 346 -50.66 49.32 -17.11
CA ASN A 346 -51.49 49.36 -18.31
C ASN A 346 -53.00 49.20 -18.02
N ARG A 347 -53.39 48.53 -16.92
CA ARG A 347 -54.80 48.50 -16.49
C ARG A 347 -55.25 49.86 -15.97
N ASN A 348 -54.42 50.55 -15.21
CA ASN A 348 -54.74 51.86 -14.63
C ASN A 348 -54.76 53.00 -15.67
N ARG A 349 -54.31 52.77 -16.90
CA ARG A 349 -54.36 53.75 -18.00
C ARG A 349 -55.55 53.57 -18.95
N ARG A 350 -56.33 52.50 -18.78
CA ARG A 350 -57.50 52.16 -19.63
C ARG A 350 -58.84 52.38 -18.92
N ASN A 351 -58.79 52.69 -17.62
CA ASN A 351 -59.87 53.28 -16.85
C ASN A 351 -59.52 54.76 -16.65
#